data_AF-A0AAD7Y4Q6-F1
#
_entry.id   AF-A0AAD7Y4Q6-F1
#
_cell.length_a   1.000
_cell.length_b   1.000
_cell.length_c   1.000
_cell.angle_alpha   90.00
_cell.angle_beta   90.00
_cell.angle_gamma   90.00
#
_symmetry.space_group_name_H-M   'P 1'
#
loop_
_entity.id
_entity.type
_entity.pdbx_description
1 polymer ?
#
loop_
_entity_poly.entity_id
_entity_poly.type
_entity_poly.pdbx_seq_one_letter_code
_entity_poly.pdbx_strand_id
1 'polypeptide(L)'
;MAQVTEQPAIDNEAPPAADVPAFLGLTQQQSALLVALYNETDPEFAKQIPTALPVAAQQLAAEYEKRNSVGKKLERANAKFMEEYQEFEKAQQEAVERLSKANDMSIDKAAEGLDLSGASIHDLILGSFLYGGVRSAEAEKNKEAMSPVASPNFDGAKGLLELAFSKGSSMAAVQIGSLYVQEDKLASGKNMKKGEDCKEVAFSWYKKAADMGNPMACHKLGFFYERGYGCTQNIQAAIEAYEKAFAEGYPDAAHNLGLIRQGLNAITAPFKDSKKAIEHFERAKQWGYAPSANALGRMYLLMAKNSEYAKECGDPSNDKDEYIVTGIDFMEYAADNGDADAMLMLGLIFGSKDYGLYDMDKAQNYMELALVRGDIEAFAYLVRILRAKMAAKVALENENMENFERLSDAEKQKLIQQLAKEALPENVRHKQCSNTYCTKTEENKGDFKKCGRCQRVSYCSRECQKEHWKAGHKVVCTEQKQQQ
;
A
#
# COMPACT_ATOMS: atom_id res chain seq x y z
N MET A 1 44.36 47.36 -8.38
CA MET A 1 44.48 47.27 -6.91
C MET A 1 43.10 47.03 -6.33
N ALA A 2 42.83 45.79 -5.93
CA ALA A 2 41.94 45.41 -4.84
C ALA A 2 42.00 43.87 -4.79
N GLN A 3 42.77 43.34 -3.85
CA GLN A 3 42.93 41.92 -3.58
C GLN A 3 41.63 41.38 -3.00
N VAL A 4 41.06 40.36 -3.61
CA VAL A 4 40.03 39.50 -2.99
C VAL A 4 40.79 38.28 -2.46
N THR A 5 40.79 38.13 -1.15
CA THR A 5 41.42 37.01 -0.44
C THR A 5 40.68 35.71 -0.74
N GLU A 6 41.44 34.71 -1.16
CA GLU A 6 41.00 33.34 -1.43
C GLU A 6 40.43 32.68 -0.16
N GLN A 7 39.20 32.19 -0.23
CA GLN A 7 38.68 31.18 0.69
C GLN A 7 39.14 29.80 0.22
N PRO A 8 39.54 28.89 1.13
CA PRO A 8 39.95 27.54 0.75
C PRO A 8 38.74 26.77 0.21
N ALA A 9 38.96 26.07 -0.90
CA ALA A 9 37.99 25.15 -1.48
C ALA A 9 37.61 24.09 -0.43
N ILE A 10 36.36 24.13 0.00
CA ILE A 10 35.74 23.01 0.69
C ILE A 10 35.26 22.09 -0.43
N ASP A 11 35.98 20.99 -0.62
CA ASP A 11 35.57 19.90 -1.50
C ASP A 11 34.21 19.37 -1.03
N ASN A 12 33.13 19.87 -1.65
CA ASN A 12 31.79 19.31 -1.56
C ASN A 12 31.71 18.06 -2.45
N GLU A 13 32.52 17.05 -2.16
CA GLU A 13 32.18 15.69 -2.55
C GLU A 13 31.19 15.17 -1.51
N ALA A 14 29.90 15.42 -1.76
CA ALA A 14 28.85 14.64 -1.13
C ALA A 14 29.18 13.15 -1.35
N PRO A 15 29.10 12.29 -0.31
CA PRO A 15 29.34 10.87 -0.50
C PRO A 15 28.42 10.36 -1.61
N PRO A 16 28.89 9.45 -2.48
CA PRO A 16 28.07 8.94 -3.57
C PRO A 16 26.76 8.44 -2.99
N ALA A 17 25.65 9.03 -3.44
CA ALA A 17 24.32 8.60 -3.05
C ALA A 17 24.27 7.09 -3.27
N ALA A 18 24.19 6.33 -2.18
CA ALA A 18 23.99 4.90 -2.28
C ALA A 18 22.77 4.69 -3.17
N ASP A 19 22.92 3.89 -4.23
CA ASP A 19 21.82 3.55 -5.13
C ASP A 19 20.79 2.79 -4.29
N VAL A 20 19.84 3.53 -3.70
CA VAL A 20 18.71 2.95 -2.98
C VAL A 20 17.75 2.47 -4.06
N PRO A 21 17.57 1.14 -4.27
CA PRO A 21 16.61 0.66 -5.24
C PRO A 21 15.21 1.16 -4.89
N ALA A 22 14.34 1.31 -5.90
CA ALA A 22 12.94 1.68 -5.69
C ALA A 22 12.32 0.75 -4.63
N PHE A 23 11.90 1.32 -3.51
CA PHE A 23 11.48 0.61 -2.32
C PHE A 23 9.97 0.82 -2.16
N LEU A 24 9.19 -0.26 -2.05
CA LEU A 24 7.76 -0.16 -1.75
C LEU A 24 6.93 0.69 -2.74
N GLY A 25 7.30 0.72 -4.01
CA GLY A 25 6.62 1.59 -5.00
C GLY A 25 6.93 3.08 -4.85
N LEU A 26 7.79 3.45 -3.89
CA LEU A 26 8.38 4.78 -3.79
C LEU A 26 9.42 4.96 -4.89
N THR A 27 9.48 6.17 -5.43
CA THR A 27 10.60 6.58 -6.26
C THR A 27 11.90 6.49 -5.47
N GLN A 28 13.03 6.32 -6.16
CA GLN A 28 14.36 6.34 -5.56
C GLN A 28 14.57 7.59 -4.69
N GLN A 29 14.03 8.73 -5.10
CA GLN A 29 14.09 9.99 -4.36
C GLN A 29 13.27 9.96 -3.06
N GLN A 30 12.05 9.42 -3.09
CA GLN A 30 11.21 9.27 -1.90
C GLN A 30 11.82 8.27 -0.89
N SER A 31 12.43 7.20 -1.39
CA SER A 31 13.12 6.20 -0.57
C SER A 31 14.33 6.81 0.14
N ALA A 32 15.15 7.58 -0.57
CA ALA A 32 16.29 8.28 -0.01
C ALA A 32 15.88 9.32 1.05
N LEU A 33 14.80 10.08 0.80
CA LEU A 33 14.27 11.06 1.73
C LEU A 33 13.75 10.42 3.02
N LEU A 34 13.01 9.31 2.92
CA LEU A 34 12.47 8.59 4.07
C LEU A 34 13.59 8.05 4.97
N VAL A 35 14.61 7.42 4.37
CA VAL A 35 15.78 6.90 5.10
C VAL A 35 16.57 8.03 5.76
N ALA A 36 16.79 9.15 5.08
CA ALA A 36 17.45 10.31 5.66
C ALA A 36 16.68 10.85 6.88
N LEU A 37 15.35 10.90 6.81
CA LEU A 37 14.52 11.41 7.90
C LEU A 37 14.55 10.51 9.16
N TYR A 38 14.53 9.18 8.98
CA TYR A 38 14.66 8.26 10.11
C TYR A 38 16.05 8.26 10.72
N ASN A 39 17.10 8.39 9.91
CA ASN A 39 18.47 8.54 10.42
C ASN A 39 18.63 9.76 11.34
N GLU A 40 17.88 10.84 11.09
CA GLU A 40 17.91 12.05 11.94
C GLU A 40 17.07 11.90 13.23
N THR A 41 16.00 11.13 13.20
CA THR A 41 15.02 11.06 14.31
C THR A 41 15.21 9.87 15.24
N ASP A 42 15.63 8.72 14.71
CA ASP A 42 15.98 7.51 15.47
C ASP A 42 17.01 6.63 14.71
N PRO A 43 18.32 6.78 15.01
CA PRO A 43 19.39 6.06 14.33
C PRO A 43 19.40 4.54 14.54
N GLU A 44 18.77 4.02 15.60
CA GLU A 44 18.67 2.58 15.85
C GLU A 44 17.46 1.98 15.13
N PHE A 45 16.34 2.71 15.09
CA PHE A 45 15.17 2.32 14.29
C PHE A 45 15.49 2.34 12.78
N ALA A 46 16.26 3.32 12.31
CA ALA A 46 16.70 3.40 10.91
C ALA A 46 17.47 2.15 10.44
N LYS A 47 18.15 1.44 11.34
CA LYS A 47 18.83 0.17 11.04
C LYS A 47 17.87 -1.03 10.88
N GLN A 48 16.65 -0.93 11.40
CA GLN A 48 15.64 -2.00 11.42
C GLN A 48 14.52 -1.81 10.37
N ILE A 49 14.24 -0.56 9.99
CA ILE A 49 13.23 -0.16 8.97
C ILE A 49 13.35 -0.89 7.61
N PRO A 50 14.54 -1.16 7.05
CA PRO A 50 14.63 -1.70 5.69
C PRO A 50 14.04 -3.11 5.48
N THR A 51 13.64 -3.83 6.55
CA THR A 51 13.30 -5.26 6.45
C THR A 51 11.90 -5.66 6.94
N ALA A 52 11.34 -5.07 8.00
CA ALA A 52 10.07 -5.56 8.59
C ALA A 52 8.80 -4.87 8.04
N LEU A 53 8.76 -3.54 8.07
CA LEU A 53 7.66 -2.72 7.55
C LEU A 53 7.34 -2.99 6.05
N PRO A 54 8.34 -3.22 5.17
CA PRO A 54 8.10 -3.43 3.74
C PRO A 54 7.33 -4.71 3.45
N VAL A 55 7.66 -5.78 4.17
CA VAL A 55 7.05 -7.09 3.98
C VAL A 55 5.59 -7.07 4.45
N ALA A 56 5.32 -6.47 5.62
CA ALA A 56 3.97 -6.33 6.15
C ALA A 56 3.07 -5.51 5.21
N ALA A 57 3.59 -4.40 4.69
CA ALA A 57 2.83 -3.54 3.80
C ALA A 57 2.60 -4.17 2.41
N GLN A 58 3.57 -4.92 1.88
CA GLN A 58 3.39 -5.70 0.66
C GLN A 58 2.31 -6.79 0.83
N GLN A 59 2.29 -7.48 1.98
CA GLN A 59 1.26 -8.47 2.29
C GLN A 59 -0.12 -7.82 2.36
N LEU A 60 -0.25 -6.70 3.07
CA LEU A 60 -1.51 -5.95 3.17
C LEU A 60 -2.01 -5.48 1.79
N ALA A 61 -1.12 -4.99 0.93
CA ALA A 61 -1.45 -4.59 -0.43
C ALA A 61 -1.92 -5.77 -1.29
N ALA A 62 -1.20 -6.90 -1.26
CA ALA A 62 -1.57 -8.10 -2.00
C ALA A 62 -2.94 -8.66 -1.55
N GLU A 63 -3.22 -8.63 -0.24
CA GLU A 63 -4.52 -9.03 0.28
C GLU A 63 -5.64 -8.07 -0.14
N TYR A 64 -5.40 -6.76 -0.11
CA TYR A 64 -6.34 -5.75 -0.59
C TYR A 64 -6.68 -5.97 -2.07
N GLU A 65 -5.67 -6.17 -2.92
CA GLU A 65 -5.84 -6.43 -4.35
C GLU A 65 -6.64 -7.71 -4.58
N LYS A 66 -6.34 -8.78 -3.84
CA LYS A 66 -7.09 -10.02 -3.89
C LYS A 66 -8.57 -9.79 -3.53
N ARG A 67 -8.85 -9.11 -2.41
CA ARG A 67 -10.22 -8.78 -1.95
C ARG A 67 -10.99 -7.94 -2.98
N ASN A 68 -10.31 -7.03 -3.68
CA ASN A 68 -10.91 -6.11 -4.65
C ASN A 68 -10.82 -6.58 -6.11
N SER A 69 -10.32 -7.78 -6.36
CA SER A 69 -10.30 -8.37 -7.70
C SER A 69 -11.71 -8.52 -8.27
N VAL A 70 -11.81 -8.48 -9.60
CA VAL A 70 -13.09 -8.66 -10.30
C VAL A 70 -13.69 -10.03 -9.97
N GLY A 71 -12.87 -11.08 -9.94
CA GLY A 71 -13.30 -12.42 -9.51
C GLY A 71 -13.94 -12.40 -8.11
N LYS A 72 -13.28 -11.80 -7.11
CA LYS A 72 -13.86 -11.68 -5.76
C LYS A 72 -15.14 -10.87 -5.69
N LYS A 73 -15.33 -9.89 -6.56
CA LYS A 73 -16.58 -9.12 -6.64
C LYS A 73 -17.70 -9.96 -7.26
N LEU A 74 -17.38 -10.78 -8.26
CA LEU A 74 -18.35 -11.62 -8.98
C LEU A 74 -18.74 -12.92 -8.24
N GLU A 75 -18.00 -13.35 -7.21
CA GLU A 75 -18.36 -14.53 -6.39
C GLU A 75 -19.79 -14.47 -5.81
N ARG A 76 -20.35 -13.26 -5.62
CA ARG A 76 -21.71 -13.03 -5.10
C ARG A 76 -22.76 -12.83 -6.19
N ALA A 77 -22.32 -12.54 -7.41
CA ALA A 77 -23.20 -12.32 -8.53
C ALA A 77 -23.75 -13.64 -9.06
N ASN A 78 -24.69 -13.56 -10.00
CA ASN A 78 -25.11 -14.74 -10.75
C ASN A 78 -23.89 -15.52 -11.27
N ALA A 79 -23.89 -16.85 -11.06
CA ALA A 79 -22.78 -17.74 -11.40
C ALA A 79 -22.31 -17.60 -12.85
N LYS A 80 -23.23 -17.28 -13.78
CA LYS A 80 -22.92 -17.00 -15.18
C LYS A 80 -21.78 -15.99 -15.34
N PHE A 81 -21.78 -14.90 -14.58
CA PHE A 81 -20.77 -13.84 -14.74
C PHE A 81 -19.41 -14.26 -14.19
N MET A 82 -19.41 -15.09 -13.15
CA MET A 82 -18.19 -15.69 -12.60
C MET A 82 -17.60 -16.72 -13.58
N GLU A 83 -18.43 -17.53 -14.24
CA GLU A 83 -18.02 -18.44 -15.31
C GLU A 83 -17.43 -17.69 -16.50
N GLU A 84 -18.09 -16.62 -16.98
CA GLU A 84 -17.57 -15.77 -18.05
C GLU A 84 -16.20 -15.16 -17.66
N TYR A 85 -16.03 -14.71 -16.43
CA TYR A 85 -14.75 -14.17 -15.95
C TYR A 85 -13.65 -15.25 -15.89
N GLN A 86 -13.95 -16.44 -15.37
CA GLN A 86 -13.02 -17.57 -15.33
C GLN A 86 -12.57 -18.00 -16.72
N GLU A 87 -13.48 -17.95 -17.70
CA GLU A 87 -13.15 -18.22 -19.09
C GLU A 87 -12.10 -17.22 -19.62
N PHE A 88 -12.27 -15.94 -19.31
CA PHE A 88 -11.28 -14.91 -19.66
C PHE A 88 -9.93 -15.14 -18.97
N GLU A 89 -9.92 -15.45 -17.66
CA GLU A 89 -8.67 -15.75 -16.95
C GLU A 89 -7.95 -16.97 -17.53
N LYS A 90 -8.70 -18.04 -17.81
CA LYS A 90 -8.16 -19.28 -18.37
C LYS A 90 -7.59 -19.03 -19.77
N ALA A 91 -8.34 -18.34 -20.64
CA ALA A 91 -7.88 -18.00 -21.98
C ALA A 91 -6.64 -17.09 -21.94
N GLN A 92 -6.57 -16.16 -20.99
CA GLN A 92 -5.40 -15.29 -20.81
C GLN A 92 -4.16 -16.10 -20.36
N GLN A 93 -4.31 -16.97 -19.36
CA GLN A 93 -3.23 -17.85 -18.88
C GLN A 93 -2.71 -18.75 -20.01
N GLU A 94 -3.63 -19.35 -20.76
CA GLU A 94 -3.29 -20.19 -21.91
C GLU A 94 -2.58 -19.40 -23.03
N ALA A 95 -3.01 -18.17 -23.31
CA ALA A 95 -2.35 -17.31 -24.29
C ALA A 95 -0.89 -17.04 -23.89
N VAL A 96 -0.66 -16.70 -22.61
CA VAL A 96 0.69 -16.47 -22.07
C VAL A 96 1.54 -17.74 -22.15
N GLU A 97 0.98 -18.90 -21.79
CA GLU A 97 1.69 -20.17 -21.86
C GLU A 97 2.08 -20.51 -23.31
N ARG A 98 1.16 -20.36 -24.27
CA ARG A 98 1.42 -20.62 -25.70
C ARG A 98 2.49 -19.69 -26.26
N LEU A 99 2.42 -18.38 -25.95
CA LEU A 99 3.42 -17.41 -26.37
C LEU A 99 4.80 -17.70 -25.77
N SER A 100 4.85 -18.14 -24.50
CA SER A 100 6.12 -18.48 -23.82
C SER A 100 6.81 -19.71 -24.41
N LYS A 101 6.03 -20.66 -24.95
CA LYS A 101 6.54 -21.88 -25.59
C LYS A 101 6.89 -21.67 -27.07
N ALA A 102 6.31 -20.67 -27.71
CA ALA A 102 6.64 -20.33 -29.08
C ALA A 102 8.06 -19.74 -29.13
N ASN A 103 8.97 -20.38 -29.86
CA ASN A 103 10.28 -19.79 -30.14
C ASN A 103 10.10 -18.39 -30.76
N ASP A 104 10.80 -17.40 -30.20
CA ASP A 104 10.73 -15.97 -30.55
C ASP A 104 9.38 -15.29 -30.31
N MET A 105 8.53 -15.81 -29.40
CA MET A 105 7.16 -15.31 -29.14
C MET A 105 6.31 -15.17 -30.42
N SER A 106 6.50 -16.09 -31.38
CA SER A 106 5.76 -16.10 -32.64
C SER A 106 4.26 -16.37 -32.42
N ILE A 107 3.43 -15.40 -32.80
CA ILE A 107 1.96 -15.50 -32.69
C ILE A 107 1.42 -16.63 -33.56
N ASP A 108 1.90 -16.77 -34.80
CA ASP A 108 1.42 -17.81 -35.72
C ASP A 108 1.64 -19.21 -35.15
N LYS A 109 2.79 -19.43 -34.47
CA LYS A 109 3.06 -20.68 -33.75
C LYS A 109 2.19 -20.82 -32.50
N ALA A 110 2.02 -19.74 -31.73
CA ALA A 110 1.17 -19.76 -30.53
C ALA A 110 -0.31 -20.03 -30.87
N ALA A 111 -0.76 -19.60 -32.04
CA ALA A 111 -2.10 -19.82 -32.57
C ALA A 111 -2.23 -21.13 -33.37
N GLU A 112 -1.18 -21.94 -33.48
CA GLU A 112 -1.24 -23.22 -34.19
C GLU A 112 -2.32 -24.13 -33.57
N GLY A 113 -3.19 -24.69 -34.42
CA GLY A 113 -4.32 -25.52 -34.00
C GLY A 113 -5.55 -24.75 -33.47
N LEU A 114 -5.54 -23.41 -33.46
CA LEU A 114 -6.71 -22.62 -33.11
C LEU A 114 -7.64 -22.49 -34.33
N ASP A 115 -8.75 -23.24 -34.34
CA ASP A 115 -9.77 -23.12 -35.37
C ASP A 115 -10.80 -22.04 -35.00
N LEU A 116 -10.77 -20.93 -35.73
CA LEU A 116 -11.69 -19.81 -35.54
C LEU A 116 -13.02 -19.99 -36.30
N SER A 117 -13.13 -21.02 -37.15
CA SER A 117 -14.34 -21.30 -37.90
C SER A 117 -15.35 -22.10 -37.06
N GLY A 118 -16.47 -21.47 -36.69
CA GLY A 118 -17.44 -22.09 -35.76
C GLY A 118 -16.97 -22.15 -34.30
N ALA A 119 -15.89 -21.45 -33.96
CA ALA A 119 -15.20 -21.45 -32.68
C ALA A 119 -16.09 -21.34 -31.43
N SER A 120 -15.62 -21.93 -30.33
CA SER A 120 -16.19 -21.76 -29.00
C SER A 120 -15.94 -20.34 -28.48
N ILE A 121 -16.61 -19.94 -27.39
CA ILE A 121 -16.33 -18.65 -26.72
C ILE A 121 -14.87 -18.61 -26.24
N HIS A 122 -14.36 -19.72 -25.68
CA HIS A 122 -12.96 -19.87 -25.26
C HIS A 122 -11.98 -19.51 -26.38
N ASP A 123 -12.14 -20.15 -27.54
CA ASP A 123 -11.19 -20.04 -28.66
C ASP A 123 -11.18 -18.62 -29.24
N LEU A 124 -12.35 -17.96 -29.26
CA LEU A 124 -12.47 -16.56 -29.68
C LEU A 124 -11.76 -15.61 -28.72
N ILE A 125 -11.92 -15.81 -27.41
CA ILE A 125 -11.23 -15.00 -26.39
C ILE A 125 -9.72 -15.25 -26.46
N LEU A 126 -9.30 -16.52 -26.49
CA LEU A 126 -7.91 -16.92 -26.62
C LEU A 126 -7.27 -16.32 -27.87
N GLY A 127 -7.95 -16.42 -29.02
CA GLY A 127 -7.53 -15.78 -30.27
C GLY A 127 -7.40 -14.27 -30.12
N SER A 128 -8.35 -13.61 -29.46
CA SER A 128 -8.27 -12.16 -29.24
C SER A 128 -7.02 -11.75 -28.45
N PHE A 129 -6.60 -12.55 -27.47
CA PHE A 129 -5.38 -12.28 -26.71
C PHE A 129 -4.11 -12.56 -27.51
N LEU A 130 -4.06 -13.68 -28.22
CA LEU A 130 -2.90 -14.06 -29.04
C LEU A 130 -2.66 -13.03 -30.16
N TYR A 131 -3.72 -12.65 -30.88
CA TYR A 131 -3.60 -11.73 -32.00
C TYR A 131 -3.53 -10.26 -31.57
N GLY A 132 -4.17 -9.87 -30.47
CA GLY A 132 -4.20 -8.48 -29.99
C GLY A 132 -2.97 -8.04 -29.18
N GLY A 133 -2.13 -8.98 -28.71
CA GLY A 133 -1.07 -8.74 -27.73
C GLY A 133 0.24 -8.10 -28.23
N VAL A 134 0.34 -7.70 -29.50
CA VAL A 134 1.59 -7.14 -30.04
C VAL A 134 1.70 -5.66 -29.72
N ARG A 135 2.66 -5.31 -28.86
CA ARG A 135 3.15 -3.94 -28.67
C ARG A 135 4.60 -3.90 -29.16
N SER A 136 5.01 -2.82 -29.82
CA SER A 136 6.42 -2.68 -30.23
C SER A 136 7.30 -2.56 -28.99
N ALA A 137 8.56 -3.02 -29.08
CA ALA A 137 9.53 -2.87 -27.99
C ALA A 137 9.80 -1.38 -27.62
N GLU A 138 9.44 -0.45 -28.50
CA GLU A 138 9.56 1.00 -28.30
C GLU A 138 8.36 1.58 -27.55
N ALA A 139 7.25 0.83 -27.41
CA ALA A 139 6.02 1.30 -26.78
C ALA A 139 6.19 1.63 -25.29
N GLU A 140 7.12 0.98 -24.58
CA GLU A 140 7.38 1.25 -23.16
C GLU A 140 7.82 2.70 -22.88
N LYS A 141 8.34 3.39 -23.91
CA LYS A 141 8.78 4.78 -23.81
C LYS A 141 7.70 5.80 -24.16
N ASN A 142 6.58 5.37 -24.74
CA ASN A 142 5.52 6.24 -25.22
C ASN A 142 4.13 5.72 -24.80
N LYS A 143 3.46 6.44 -23.89
CA LYS A 143 2.11 6.09 -23.41
C LYS A 143 1.09 5.91 -24.52
N GLU A 144 1.18 6.69 -25.60
CA GLU A 144 0.25 6.60 -26.73
C GLU A 144 0.36 5.24 -27.45
N ALA A 145 1.59 4.73 -27.59
CA ALA A 145 1.88 3.42 -28.18
C ALA A 145 1.59 2.26 -27.21
N MET A 146 1.43 2.51 -25.91
CA MET A 146 1.01 1.50 -24.93
C MET A 146 -0.50 1.22 -24.96
N SER A 147 -1.29 2.05 -25.65
CA SER A 147 -2.72 1.80 -25.77
C SER A 147 -2.99 0.49 -26.50
N PRO A 148 -3.97 -0.33 -26.05
CA PRO A 148 -4.39 -1.51 -26.79
C PRO A 148 -4.91 -1.20 -28.21
N VAL A 149 -5.51 -0.02 -28.41
CA VAL A 149 -6.07 0.39 -29.71
C VAL A 149 -4.97 0.77 -30.71
N ALA A 150 -3.76 1.07 -30.24
CA ALA A 150 -2.61 1.34 -31.10
C ALA A 150 -2.08 0.08 -31.82
N SER A 151 -2.48 -1.12 -31.39
CA SER A 151 -1.99 -2.36 -31.99
C SER A 151 -2.52 -2.51 -33.43
N PRO A 152 -1.65 -2.82 -34.42
CA PRO A 152 -2.09 -3.08 -35.79
C PRO A 152 -3.12 -4.21 -35.92
N ASN A 153 -3.11 -5.15 -34.97
CA ASN A 153 -4.00 -6.31 -34.95
C ASN A 153 -5.28 -6.07 -34.13
N PHE A 154 -5.46 -4.87 -33.57
CA PHE A 154 -6.58 -4.56 -32.68
C PHE A 154 -7.94 -4.82 -33.35
N ASP A 155 -8.12 -4.40 -34.61
CA ASP A 155 -9.39 -4.58 -35.33
C ASP A 155 -9.77 -6.07 -35.44
N GLY A 156 -8.79 -6.96 -35.67
CA GLY A 156 -9.00 -8.40 -35.70
C GLY A 156 -9.34 -8.98 -34.33
N ALA A 157 -8.58 -8.62 -33.30
CA ALA A 157 -8.83 -9.05 -31.92
C ALA A 157 -10.20 -8.59 -31.41
N LYS A 158 -10.59 -7.34 -31.71
CA LYS A 158 -11.91 -6.81 -31.43
C LYS A 158 -13.00 -7.61 -32.15
N GLY A 159 -12.82 -7.95 -33.42
CA GLY A 159 -13.76 -8.78 -34.17
C GLY A 159 -14.02 -10.14 -33.51
N LEU A 160 -12.99 -10.77 -32.94
CA LEU A 160 -13.13 -12.01 -32.17
C LEU A 160 -13.93 -11.81 -30.88
N LEU A 161 -13.69 -10.72 -30.14
CA LEU A 161 -14.48 -10.36 -28.97
C LEU A 161 -15.94 -10.02 -29.31
N GLU A 162 -16.19 -9.38 -30.45
CA GLU A 162 -17.54 -9.12 -30.96
C GLU A 162 -18.27 -10.42 -31.30
N LEU A 163 -17.57 -11.39 -31.88
CA LEU A 163 -18.12 -12.72 -32.14
C LEU A 163 -18.40 -13.48 -30.83
N ALA A 164 -17.51 -13.41 -29.84
CA ALA A 164 -17.73 -13.99 -28.51
C ALA A 164 -18.95 -13.36 -27.81
N PHE A 165 -19.11 -12.04 -27.93
CA PHE A 165 -20.29 -11.33 -27.45
C PHE A 165 -21.58 -11.80 -28.15
N SER A 166 -21.57 -11.96 -29.47
CA SER A 166 -22.75 -12.45 -30.20
C SER A 166 -23.14 -13.89 -29.85
N LYS A 167 -22.20 -14.68 -29.31
CA LYS A 167 -22.44 -16.01 -28.73
C LYS A 167 -22.90 -15.98 -27.27
N GLY A 168 -23.02 -14.80 -26.65
CA GLY A 168 -23.61 -14.62 -25.33
C GLY A 168 -22.63 -14.24 -24.21
N SER A 169 -21.35 -13.97 -24.52
CA SER A 169 -20.37 -13.51 -23.52
C SER A 169 -20.51 -12.01 -23.25
N SER A 170 -21.15 -11.65 -22.14
CA SER A 170 -21.26 -10.24 -21.74
C SER A 170 -19.91 -9.63 -21.35
N MET A 171 -19.01 -10.45 -20.80
CA MET A 171 -17.65 -10.07 -20.44
C MET A 171 -16.82 -9.62 -21.66
N ALA A 172 -17.04 -10.21 -22.84
CA ALA A 172 -16.37 -9.77 -24.06
C ALA A 172 -16.71 -8.31 -24.41
N ALA A 173 -17.97 -7.90 -24.28
CA ALA A 173 -18.37 -6.51 -24.44
C ALA A 173 -17.75 -5.59 -23.36
N VAL A 174 -17.63 -6.07 -22.11
CA VAL A 174 -16.92 -5.32 -21.05
C VAL A 174 -15.43 -5.13 -21.40
N GLN A 175 -14.78 -6.16 -21.94
CA GLN A 175 -13.38 -6.05 -22.38
C GLN A 175 -13.24 -5.04 -23.50
N ILE A 176 -14.09 -5.10 -24.54
CA ILE A 176 -14.05 -4.10 -25.63
C ILE A 176 -14.21 -2.68 -25.06
N GLY A 177 -15.20 -2.44 -24.19
CA GLY A 177 -15.38 -1.15 -23.54
C GLY A 177 -14.15 -0.71 -22.73
N SER A 178 -13.48 -1.65 -22.06
CA SER A 178 -12.27 -1.39 -21.27
C SER A 178 -11.06 -1.00 -22.12
N LEU A 179 -10.91 -1.56 -23.33
CA LEU A 179 -9.85 -1.21 -24.27
C LEU A 179 -9.96 0.27 -24.68
N TYR A 180 -11.17 0.76 -24.95
CA TYR A 180 -11.40 2.16 -25.31
C TYR A 180 -11.25 3.13 -24.13
N VAL A 181 -11.59 2.70 -22.90
CA VAL A 181 -11.25 3.49 -21.70
C VAL A 181 -9.74 3.60 -21.51
N GLN A 182 -8.98 2.54 -21.81
CA GLN A 182 -7.53 2.59 -21.75
C GLN A 182 -6.95 3.50 -22.83
N GLU A 183 -7.52 3.51 -24.04
CA GLU A 183 -7.15 4.43 -25.12
C GLU A 183 -7.31 5.90 -24.68
N ASP A 184 -8.43 6.27 -24.05
CA ASP A 184 -8.59 7.63 -23.51
C ASP A 184 -7.51 7.96 -22.47
N LYS A 185 -7.26 7.04 -21.52
CA LYS A 185 -6.31 7.25 -20.43
C LYS A 185 -4.86 7.37 -20.88
N LEU A 186 -4.47 6.60 -21.90
CA LEU A 186 -3.08 6.47 -22.33
C LEU A 186 -2.75 7.39 -23.52
N ALA A 187 -3.72 7.62 -24.39
CA ALA A 187 -3.51 8.28 -25.68
C ALA A 187 -4.53 9.38 -26.00
N SER A 188 -5.50 9.65 -25.12
CA SER A 188 -6.56 10.67 -25.34
C SER A 188 -7.30 10.51 -26.67
N GLY A 189 -7.51 9.26 -27.12
CA GLY A 189 -8.22 8.95 -28.36
C GLY A 189 -7.41 9.15 -29.66
N LYS A 190 -6.08 9.35 -29.58
CA LYS A 190 -5.23 9.56 -30.77
C LYS A 190 -5.17 8.38 -31.73
N ASN A 191 -5.42 7.15 -31.25
CA ASN A 191 -5.44 5.96 -32.09
C ASN A 191 -6.84 5.65 -32.67
N MET A 192 -7.84 6.51 -32.39
CA MET A 192 -9.20 6.31 -32.87
C MET A 192 -9.34 6.65 -34.37
N LYS A 193 -10.33 6.02 -35.00
CA LYS A 193 -10.71 6.36 -36.38
C LYS A 193 -11.29 7.78 -36.40
N LYS A 194 -11.07 8.49 -37.49
CA LYS A 194 -11.50 9.89 -37.62
C LYS A 194 -13.02 10.01 -37.42
N GLY A 195 -13.42 10.81 -36.43
CA GLY A 195 -14.82 11.06 -36.10
C GLY A 195 -15.40 10.14 -35.02
N GLU A 196 -14.62 9.19 -34.50
CA GLU A 196 -15.01 8.39 -33.33
C GLU A 196 -14.49 9.01 -32.04
N ASP A 197 -15.31 8.99 -30.99
CA ASP A 197 -14.89 9.31 -29.62
C ASP A 197 -14.77 8.01 -28.81
N CYS A 198 -13.58 7.77 -28.24
CA CYS A 198 -13.30 6.54 -27.48
C CYS A 198 -14.22 6.37 -26.25
N LYS A 199 -14.66 7.46 -25.61
CA LYS A 199 -15.53 7.43 -24.43
C LYS A 199 -16.95 7.03 -24.84
N GLU A 200 -17.46 7.61 -25.93
CA GLU A 200 -18.77 7.23 -26.48
C GLU A 200 -18.80 5.77 -26.94
N VAL A 201 -17.73 5.29 -27.59
CA VAL A 201 -17.60 3.89 -27.98
C VAL A 201 -17.57 2.99 -26.75
N ALA A 202 -16.77 3.32 -25.72
CA ALA A 202 -16.73 2.58 -24.46
C ALA A 202 -18.10 2.51 -23.78
N PHE A 203 -18.81 3.64 -23.71
CA PHE A 203 -20.17 3.74 -23.17
C PHE A 203 -21.12 2.77 -23.87
N SER A 204 -21.10 2.74 -25.20
CA SER A 204 -21.98 1.87 -26.00
C SER A 204 -21.75 0.38 -25.71
N TRP A 205 -20.49 -0.02 -25.50
CA TRP A 205 -20.13 -1.40 -25.19
C TRP A 205 -20.50 -1.80 -23.76
N TYR A 206 -20.28 -0.93 -22.78
CA TYR A 206 -20.77 -1.17 -21.42
C TYR A 206 -22.29 -1.26 -21.37
N LYS A 207 -23.00 -0.42 -22.15
CA LYS A 207 -24.46 -0.51 -22.24
C LYS A 207 -24.91 -1.88 -22.77
N LYS A 208 -24.31 -2.36 -23.87
CA LYS A 208 -24.61 -3.71 -24.41
C LYS A 208 -24.41 -4.83 -23.39
N ALA A 209 -23.33 -4.78 -22.61
CA ALA A 209 -23.08 -5.77 -21.56
C ALA A 209 -24.05 -5.62 -20.37
N ALA A 210 -24.38 -4.38 -19.99
CA ALA A 210 -25.35 -4.09 -18.93
C ALA A 210 -26.77 -4.54 -19.29
N ASP A 211 -27.15 -4.45 -20.57
CA ASP A 211 -28.43 -4.97 -21.09
C ASP A 211 -28.54 -6.51 -20.97
N MET A 212 -27.40 -7.21 -20.85
CA MET A 212 -27.34 -8.65 -20.53
C MET A 212 -27.31 -8.94 -19.02
N GLY A 213 -27.46 -7.91 -18.18
CA GLY A 213 -27.46 -8.01 -16.73
C GLY A 213 -26.08 -8.04 -16.08
N ASN A 214 -24.98 -7.85 -16.84
CA ASN A 214 -23.63 -7.94 -16.28
C ASN A 214 -23.40 -6.86 -15.19
N PRO A 215 -23.15 -7.25 -13.92
CA PRO A 215 -23.08 -6.29 -12.82
C PRO A 215 -21.87 -5.36 -12.90
N MET A 216 -20.74 -5.86 -13.42
CA MET A 216 -19.57 -5.01 -13.66
C MET A 216 -19.90 -3.96 -14.72
N ALA A 217 -20.58 -4.34 -15.80
CA ALA A 217 -21.00 -3.40 -16.85
C ALA A 217 -22.02 -2.38 -16.34
N CYS A 218 -23.01 -2.81 -15.55
CA CYS A 218 -23.98 -1.93 -14.89
C CYS A 218 -23.27 -0.91 -13.99
N HIS A 219 -22.28 -1.33 -13.20
CA HIS A 219 -21.47 -0.43 -12.41
C HIS A 219 -20.67 0.57 -13.28
N LYS A 220 -20.02 0.10 -14.36
CA LYS A 220 -19.31 1.00 -15.29
C LYS A 220 -20.27 2.02 -15.94
N LEU A 221 -21.44 1.58 -16.35
CA LEU A 221 -22.46 2.45 -16.94
C LEU A 221 -22.95 3.50 -15.94
N GLY A 222 -23.11 3.12 -14.67
CA GLY A 222 -23.42 4.05 -13.58
C GLY A 222 -22.36 5.16 -13.46
N PHE A 223 -21.09 4.78 -13.48
CA PHE A 223 -19.97 5.74 -13.45
C PHE A 223 -19.98 6.69 -14.66
N PHE A 224 -20.26 6.18 -15.85
CA PHE A 224 -20.33 6.99 -17.07
C PHE A 224 -21.44 8.04 -16.98
N TYR A 225 -22.64 7.64 -16.55
CA TYR A 225 -23.76 8.56 -16.34
C TYR A 225 -23.49 9.56 -15.22
N GLU A 226 -22.88 9.13 -14.12
CA GLU A 226 -22.53 9.99 -12.98
C GLU A 226 -21.57 11.10 -13.40
N ARG A 227 -20.58 10.78 -14.23
CA ARG A 227 -19.52 11.71 -14.65
C ARG A 227 -19.80 12.43 -15.97
N GLY A 228 -20.83 12.02 -16.72
CA GLY A 228 -21.01 12.45 -18.10
C GLY A 228 -19.83 12.05 -19.00
N TYR A 229 -19.24 10.88 -18.72
CA TYR A 229 -18.06 10.40 -19.45
C TYR A 229 -18.52 9.64 -20.68
N GLY A 230 -18.33 10.22 -21.88
CA GLY A 230 -18.82 9.61 -23.13
C GLY A 230 -20.35 9.59 -23.29
N CYS A 231 -21.07 10.32 -22.42
CA CYS A 231 -22.52 10.50 -22.48
C CYS A 231 -22.92 11.78 -21.75
N THR A 232 -24.17 12.22 -21.88
CA THR A 232 -24.71 13.31 -21.04
C THR A 232 -24.77 12.87 -19.58
N GLN A 233 -24.33 13.73 -18.65
CA GLN A 233 -24.42 13.46 -17.22
C GLN A 233 -25.88 13.28 -16.80
N ASN A 234 -26.17 12.19 -16.08
CA ASN A 234 -27.51 11.88 -15.59
C ASN A 234 -27.43 11.03 -14.31
N ILE A 235 -27.60 11.68 -13.15
CA ILE A 235 -27.50 11.00 -11.85
C ILE A 235 -28.61 9.98 -11.63
N GLN A 236 -29.82 10.22 -12.16
CA GLN A 236 -30.91 9.25 -12.02
C GLN A 236 -30.60 7.96 -12.78
N ALA A 237 -30.08 8.07 -14.02
CA ALA A 237 -29.63 6.91 -14.78
C ALA A 237 -28.42 6.22 -14.12
N ALA A 238 -27.54 6.98 -13.46
CA ALA A 238 -26.44 6.43 -12.68
C ALA A 238 -26.94 5.58 -11.50
N ILE A 239 -27.91 6.10 -10.74
CA ILE A 239 -28.56 5.38 -9.63
C ILE A 239 -29.17 4.08 -10.14
N GLU A 240 -29.96 4.12 -11.22
CA GLU A 240 -30.60 2.92 -11.78
C GLU A 240 -29.57 1.86 -12.21
N ALA A 241 -28.48 2.27 -12.85
CA ALA A 241 -27.42 1.37 -13.26
C ALA A 241 -26.66 0.78 -12.05
N TYR A 242 -26.36 1.59 -11.04
CA TYR A 242 -25.76 1.11 -9.80
C TYR A 242 -26.70 0.19 -9.00
N GLU A 243 -28.01 0.46 -8.97
CA GLU A 243 -29.00 -0.41 -8.29
C GLU A 243 -29.06 -1.80 -8.93
N LYS A 244 -28.95 -1.90 -10.28
CA LYS A 244 -28.84 -3.19 -10.97
C LYS A 244 -27.58 -3.96 -10.58
N ALA A 245 -26.43 -3.29 -10.53
CA ALA A 245 -25.18 -3.92 -10.09
C ALA A 245 -25.21 -4.31 -8.61
N PHE A 246 -25.82 -3.47 -7.76
CA PHE A 246 -26.02 -3.71 -6.34
C PHE A 246 -26.90 -4.94 -6.07
N ALA A 247 -27.99 -5.10 -6.82
CA ALA A 247 -28.88 -6.25 -6.71
C ALA A 247 -28.17 -7.59 -6.98
N GLU A 248 -27.15 -7.57 -7.86
CA GLU A 248 -26.26 -8.69 -8.17
C GLU A 248 -25.05 -8.78 -7.22
N GLY A 249 -25.03 -8.05 -6.11
CA GLY A 249 -23.98 -8.17 -5.09
C GLY A 249 -22.66 -7.48 -5.43
N TYR A 250 -22.65 -6.51 -6.36
CA TYR A 250 -21.43 -5.79 -6.75
C TYR A 250 -21.06 -4.69 -5.73
N PRO A 251 -19.95 -4.80 -4.99
CA PRO A 251 -19.69 -3.92 -3.83
C PRO A 251 -19.40 -2.46 -4.18
N ASP A 252 -18.72 -2.19 -5.28
CA ASP A 252 -18.43 -0.83 -5.73
C ASP A 252 -19.73 -0.06 -6.03
N ALA A 253 -20.76 -0.74 -6.52
CA ALA A 253 -22.05 -0.13 -6.81
C ALA A 253 -22.80 0.24 -5.52
N ALA A 254 -22.72 -0.61 -4.48
CA ALA A 254 -23.21 -0.28 -3.15
C ALA A 254 -22.53 0.99 -2.61
N HIS A 255 -21.20 1.06 -2.72
CA HIS A 255 -20.44 2.22 -2.29
C HIS A 255 -20.85 3.51 -3.03
N ASN A 256 -20.94 3.46 -4.36
CA ASN A 256 -21.29 4.64 -5.16
C ASN A 256 -22.72 5.11 -4.91
N LEU A 257 -23.67 4.19 -4.69
CA LEU A 257 -25.01 4.54 -4.22
C LEU A 257 -24.93 5.25 -2.87
N GLY A 258 -24.15 4.73 -1.93
CA GLY A 258 -23.90 5.39 -0.65
C GLY A 258 -23.41 6.84 -0.81
N LEU A 259 -22.42 7.08 -1.68
CA LEU A 259 -21.88 8.42 -1.95
C LEU A 259 -22.92 9.36 -2.57
N ILE A 260 -23.73 8.88 -3.52
CA ILE A 260 -24.82 9.67 -4.11
C ILE A 260 -25.85 10.02 -3.02
N ARG A 261 -26.22 9.05 -2.19
CA ARG A 261 -27.19 9.25 -1.09
C ARG A 261 -26.63 10.13 0.04
N GLN A 262 -25.32 10.25 0.24
CA GLN A 262 -24.77 11.27 1.15
C GLN A 262 -25.02 12.70 0.65
N GLY A 263 -25.12 12.90 -0.67
CA GLY A 263 -25.46 14.20 -1.26
C GLY A 263 -24.42 15.31 -1.01
N LEU A 264 -23.12 14.96 -0.90
CA LEU A 264 -22.06 15.89 -0.47
C LEU A 264 -21.75 17.04 -1.46
N ASN A 265 -22.30 17.02 -2.68
CA ASN A 265 -22.09 18.08 -3.67
C ASN A 265 -23.40 18.51 -4.33
N ALA A 266 -23.39 19.65 -5.04
CA ALA A 266 -24.59 20.24 -5.64
C ALA A 266 -25.30 19.31 -6.64
N ILE A 267 -24.56 18.42 -7.30
CA ILE A 267 -25.09 17.48 -8.30
C ILE A 267 -25.84 16.33 -7.63
N THR A 268 -25.34 15.82 -6.50
CA THR A 268 -25.94 14.70 -5.76
C THR A 268 -26.89 15.13 -4.64
N ALA A 269 -26.83 16.39 -4.19
CA ALA A 269 -27.68 16.93 -3.13
C ALA A 269 -29.20 16.67 -3.33
N PRO A 270 -29.77 16.74 -4.55
CA PRO A 270 -31.18 16.40 -4.76
C PRO A 270 -31.55 14.95 -4.45
N PHE A 271 -30.57 14.05 -4.40
CA PHE A 271 -30.77 12.60 -4.18
C PHE A 271 -30.36 12.17 -2.77
N LYS A 272 -30.08 13.14 -1.88
CA LYS A 272 -29.63 12.92 -0.51
C LYS A 272 -30.66 12.11 0.29
N ASP A 273 -30.16 11.06 0.93
CA ASP A 273 -30.85 10.21 1.90
C ASP A 273 -29.79 9.58 2.82
N SER A 274 -29.45 10.27 3.91
CA SER A 274 -28.33 9.86 4.78
C SER A 274 -28.54 8.50 5.42
N LYS A 275 -29.79 8.11 5.69
CA LYS A 275 -30.11 6.76 6.21
C LYS A 275 -29.81 5.68 5.17
N LYS A 276 -30.27 5.85 3.93
CA LYS A 276 -29.92 4.91 2.85
C LYS A 276 -28.44 4.88 2.55
N ALA A 277 -27.74 6.01 2.72
CA ALA A 277 -26.29 6.04 2.56
C ALA A 277 -25.61 5.05 3.52
N ILE A 278 -25.98 5.07 4.81
CA ILE A 278 -25.49 4.11 5.81
C ILE A 278 -25.82 2.68 5.40
N GLU A 279 -27.07 2.39 5.04
CA GLU A 279 -27.49 1.04 4.62
C GLU A 279 -26.65 0.50 3.45
N HIS A 280 -26.39 1.34 2.44
CA HIS A 280 -25.56 0.99 1.29
C HIS A 280 -24.09 0.77 1.67
N PHE A 281 -23.50 1.64 2.50
CA PHE A 281 -22.12 1.45 2.94
C PHE A 281 -21.94 0.24 3.85
N GLU A 282 -22.88 -0.02 4.75
CA GLU A 282 -22.86 -1.22 5.59
C GLU A 282 -22.92 -2.48 4.75
N ARG A 283 -23.78 -2.49 3.72
CA ARG A 283 -23.86 -3.62 2.80
C ARG A 283 -22.54 -3.83 2.04
N ALA A 284 -21.94 -2.75 1.53
CA ALA A 284 -20.66 -2.80 0.85
C ALA A 284 -19.53 -3.30 1.78
N LYS A 285 -19.50 -2.83 3.04
CA LYS A 285 -18.58 -3.30 4.08
C LYS A 285 -18.76 -4.80 4.36
N GLN A 286 -20.00 -5.28 4.49
CA GLN A 286 -20.31 -6.71 4.65
C GLN A 286 -19.81 -7.55 3.45
N TRP A 287 -19.76 -6.96 2.25
CA TRP A 287 -19.17 -7.59 1.07
C TRP A 287 -17.66 -7.39 0.94
N GLY A 288 -16.99 -6.80 1.93
CA GLY A 288 -15.54 -6.66 1.98
C GLY A 288 -14.99 -5.41 1.29
N TYR A 289 -15.83 -4.43 0.95
CA TYR A 289 -15.38 -3.18 0.33
C TYR A 289 -14.97 -2.16 1.41
N ALA A 290 -13.67 -2.13 1.70
CA ALA A 290 -13.07 -1.30 2.74
C ALA A 290 -13.38 0.21 2.65
N PRO A 291 -13.39 0.85 1.46
CA PRO A 291 -13.71 2.28 1.35
C PRO A 291 -15.09 2.66 1.91
N SER A 292 -16.05 1.73 1.93
CA SER A 292 -17.36 1.97 2.54
C SER A 292 -17.31 2.02 4.06
N ALA A 293 -16.44 1.23 4.69
CA ALA A 293 -16.23 1.32 6.13
C ALA A 293 -15.60 2.67 6.48
N ASN A 294 -14.63 3.15 5.69
CA ASN A 294 -14.10 4.50 5.85
C ASN A 294 -15.20 5.58 5.71
N ALA A 295 -16.06 5.47 4.68
CA ALA A 295 -17.19 6.38 4.50
C ALA A 295 -18.16 6.38 5.69
N LEU A 296 -18.47 5.21 6.27
CA LEU A 296 -19.24 5.10 7.52
C LEU A 296 -18.51 5.82 8.65
N GLY A 297 -17.22 5.55 8.85
CA GLY A 297 -16.42 6.21 9.88
C GLY A 297 -16.52 7.73 9.82
N ARG A 298 -16.39 8.30 8.61
CA ARG A 298 -16.56 9.74 8.37
C ARG A 298 -17.97 10.24 8.70
N MET A 299 -19.01 9.48 8.37
CA MET A 299 -20.39 9.84 8.71
C MET A 299 -20.59 9.88 10.22
N TYR A 300 -20.13 8.87 10.96
CA TYR A 300 -20.23 8.82 12.42
C TYR A 300 -19.43 9.97 13.09
N LEU A 301 -18.21 10.26 12.63
CA LEU A 301 -17.47 11.43 13.11
C LEU A 301 -18.18 12.77 12.81
N LEU A 302 -18.93 12.85 11.70
CA LEU A 302 -19.76 14.01 11.40
C LEU A 302 -20.99 14.10 12.32
N MET A 303 -21.61 12.96 12.68
CA MET A 303 -22.70 12.91 13.67
C MET A 303 -22.25 13.43 15.04
N ALA A 304 -21.03 13.07 15.47
CA ALA A 304 -20.44 13.59 16.72
C ALA A 304 -20.32 15.13 16.75
N LYS A 305 -20.08 15.74 15.57
CA LYS A 305 -19.96 17.20 15.40
C LYS A 305 -21.30 17.90 15.14
N ASN A 306 -22.29 17.19 14.60
CA ASN A 306 -23.56 17.76 14.17
C ASN A 306 -24.76 16.87 14.58
N SER A 307 -25.43 17.27 15.66
CA SER A 307 -26.61 16.56 16.19
C SER A 307 -27.82 16.57 15.27
N GLU A 308 -27.95 17.56 14.36
CA GLU A 308 -29.03 17.57 13.37
C GLU A 308 -28.78 16.51 12.30
N TYR A 309 -27.52 16.36 11.88
CA TYR A 309 -27.11 15.32 10.94
C TYR A 309 -27.28 13.91 11.53
N ALA A 310 -27.00 13.71 12.81
CA ALA A 310 -27.26 12.44 13.51
C ALA A 310 -28.75 12.04 13.40
N LYS A 311 -29.66 12.98 13.68
CA LYS A 311 -31.10 12.77 13.53
C LYS A 311 -31.49 12.44 12.09
N GLU A 312 -30.88 13.09 11.10
CA GLU A 312 -31.09 12.80 9.67
C GLU A 312 -30.66 11.37 9.30
N CYS A 313 -29.57 10.87 9.90
CA CYS A 313 -29.07 9.51 9.71
C CYS A 313 -29.96 8.44 10.37
N GLY A 314 -30.91 8.85 11.22
CA GLY A 314 -31.81 7.94 11.93
C GLY A 314 -31.21 7.33 13.19
N ASP A 315 -30.06 7.84 13.65
CA ASP A 315 -29.47 7.51 14.95
C ASP A 315 -29.70 8.69 15.92
N PRO A 316 -30.62 8.56 16.88
CA PRO A 316 -30.91 9.62 17.84
C PRO A 316 -29.98 9.57 19.06
N SER A 317 -28.91 8.75 19.08
CA SER A 317 -27.96 8.79 20.19
C SER A 317 -27.50 10.24 20.39
N ASN A 318 -27.53 10.70 21.64
CA ASN A 318 -27.00 12.01 21.99
C ASN A 318 -25.59 11.89 22.57
N ASP A 319 -25.02 10.68 22.57
CA ASP A 319 -23.68 10.44 23.06
C ASP A 319 -22.66 10.66 21.93
N LYS A 320 -21.92 11.77 22.04
CA LYS A 320 -20.90 12.13 21.06
C LYS A 320 -19.72 11.17 21.10
N ASP A 321 -19.40 10.61 22.26
CA ASP A 321 -18.25 9.73 22.42
C ASP A 321 -18.54 8.38 21.77
N GLU A 322 -19.79 7.91 21.81
CA GLU A 322 -20.24 6.71 21.08
C GLU A 322 -20.04 6.86 19.57
N TYR A 323 -20.42 8.01 19.00
CA TYR A 323 -20.20 8.29 17.57
C TYR A 323 -18.71 8.37 17.20
N ILE A 324 -17.89 8.94 18.08
CA ILE A 324 -16.44 9.00 17.87
C ILE A 324 -15.86 7.60 17.84
N VAL A 325 -16.12 6.79 18.87
CA VAL A 325 -15.62 5.41 18.98
C VAL A 325 -16.06 4.60 17.77
N THR A 326 -17.36 4.62 17.44
CA THR A 326 -17.91 3.92 16.28
C THR A 326 -17.26 4.38 14.97
N GLY A 327 -17.05 5.70 14.83
CA GLY A 327 -16.41 6.28 13.67
C GLY A 327 -14.96 5.81 13.47
N ILE A 328 -14.19 5.75 14.56
CA ILE A 328 -12.82 5.26 14.57
C ILE A 328 -12.78 3.75 14.30
N ASP A 329 -13.63 2.95 14.92
CA ASP A 329 -13.69 1.49 14.70
C ASP A 329 -13.94 1.16 13.22
N PHE A 330 -14.82 1.91 12.56
CA PHE A 330 -15.07 1.77 11.12
C PHE A 330 -13.86 2.15 10.26
N MET A 331 -13.13 3.21 10.63
CA MET A 331 -11.91 3.60 9.94
C MET A 331 -10.77 2.61 10.17
N GLU A 332 -10.58 2.11 11.40
CA GLU A 332 -9.57 1.09 11.72
C GLU A 332 -9.87 -0.19 10.95
N TYR A 333 -11.13 -0.63 10.89
CA TYR A 333 -11.54 -1.73 10.02
C TYR A 333 -11.17 -1.48 8.54
N ALA A 334 -11.37 -0.26 8.03
CA ALA A 334 -11.02 0.06 6.65
C ALA A 334 -9.50 0.02 6.41
N ALA A 335 -8.72 0.58 7.35
CA ALA A 335 -7.27 0.58 7.32
C ALA A 335 -6.70 -0.85 7.38
N ASP A 336 -7.18 -1.69 8.29
CA ASP A 336 -6.81 -3.11 8.41
C ASP A 336 -7.14 -3.89 7.13
N ASN A 337 -8.14 -3.44 6.38
CA ASN A 337 -8.51 -4.03 5.11
C ASN A 337 -7.76 -3.43 3.91
N GLY A 338 -6.89 -2.43 4.10
CA GLY A 338 -5.98 -1.88 3.09
C GLY A 338 -6.40 -0.56 2.44
N ASP A 339 -7.40 0.13 3.01
CA ASP A 339 -7.86 1.45 2.57
C ASP A 339 -6.86 2.55 2.97
N ALA A 340 -6.17 3.13 1.98
CA ALA A 340 -5.14 4.14 2.20
C ALA A 340 -5.71 5.45 2.77
N ASP A 341 -6.88 5.88 2.29
CA ASP A 341 -7.55 7.10 2.75
C ASP A 341 -7.92 6.99 4.24
N ALA A 342 -8.35 5.81 4.71
CA ALA A 342 -8.62 5.56 6.12
C ALA A 342 -7.34 5.64 6.96
N MET A 343 -6.24 5.04 6.49
CA MET A 343 -4.93 5.14 7.16
C MET A 343 -4.51 6.61 7.28
N LEU A 344 -4.59 7.39 6.20
CA LEU A 344 -4.28 8.82 6.23
C LEU A 344 -5.15 9.55 7.26
N MET A 345 -6.47 9.33 7.25
CA MET A 345 -7.39 9.98 8.19
C MET A 345 -7.13 9.60 9.64
N LEU A 346 -6.89 8.33 9.95
CA LEU A 346 -6.51 7.90 11.30
C LEU A 346 -5.19 8.54 11.73
N GLY A 347 -4.20 8.59 10.83
CA GLY A 347 -2.94 9.28 11.07
C GLY A 347 -3.14 10.76 11.44
N LEU A 348 -4.07 11.45 10.77
CA LEU A 348 -4.43 12.83 11.08
C LEU A 348 -5.17 12.96 12.42
N ILE A 349 -6.09 12.04 12.73
CA ILE A 349 -6.87 12.06 13.96
C ILE A 349 -5.97 11.80 15.18
N PHE A 350 -5.16 10.74 15.15
CA PHE A 350 -4.23 10.43 16.25
C PHE A 350 -3.11 11.47 16.36
N GLY A 351 -2.73 12.09 15.23
CA GLY A 351 -1.72 13.15 15.19
C GLY A 351 -2.24 14.53 15.61
N SER A 352 -3.56 14.69 15.70
CA SER A 352 -4.20 15.90 16.20
C SER A 352 -4.77 15.69 17.60
N LYS A 353 -5.11 16.78 18.29
CA LYS A 353 -5.84 16.71 19.57
C LYS A 353 -7.35 16.54 19.35
N ASP A 354 -7.77 16.28 18.12
CA ASP A 354 -9.18 16.10 17.81
C ASP A 354 -9.71 14.85 18.53
N TYR A 355 -10.95 14.93 18.99
CA TYR A 355 -11.64 13.83 19.67
C TYR A 355 -10.95 13.28 20.93
N GLY A 356 -9.88 13.92 21.43
CA GLY A 356 -9.14 13.49 22.62
C GLY A 356 -8.27 12.24 22.42
N LEU A 357 -8.06 11.80 21.18
CA LEU A 357 -7.38 10.55 20.84
C LEU A 357 -5.89 10.76 20.46
N TYR A 358 -5.21 11.73 21.07
CA TYR A 358 -3.85 12.08 20.67
C TYR A 358 -2.84 10.96 20.98
N ASP A 359 -2.28 10.35 19.95
CA ASP A 359 -1.28 9.27 20.01
C ASP A 359 -0.30 9.39 18.83
N MET A 360 0.87 9.95 19.10
CA MET A 360 1.87 10.22 18.05
C MET A 360 2.48 8.96 17.45
N ASP A 361 2.50 7.84 18.17
CA ASP A 361 3.04 6.58 17.67
C ASP A 361 2.04 5.92 16.71
N LYS A 362 0.76 5.88 17.07
CA LYS A 362 -0.30 5.47 16.14
C LYS A 362 -0.36 6.37 14.91
N ALA A 363 -0.26 7.68 15.11
CA ALA A 363 -0.26 8.64 14.00
C ALA A 363 0.87 8.36 13.00
N GLN A 364 2.08 8.12 13.51
CA GLN A 364 3.24 7.75 12.70
C GLN A 364 2.99 6.45 11.93
N ASN A 365 2.55 5.38 12.61
CA ASN A 365 2.33 4.07 12.01
C ASN A 365 1.32 4.13 10.86
N TYR A 366 0.19 4.82 11.06
CA TYR A 366 -0.81 4.97 10.01
C TYR A 366 -0.31 5.80 8.82
N MET A 367 0.50 6.83 9.06
CA MET A 367 1.10 7.65 8.00
C MET A 367 2.14 6.88 7.20
N GLU A 368 2.93 6.02 7.85
CA GLU A 368 3.84 5.10 7.18
C GLU A 368 3.05 4.12 6.28
N LEU A 369 2.00 3.50 6.81
CA LEU A 369 1.15 2.58 6.03
C LEU A 369 0.49 3.27 4.83
N ALA A 370 -0.06 4.48 5.02
CA ALA A 370 -0.65 5.27 3.95
C ALA A 370 0.38 5.60 2.86
N LEU A 371 1.60 6.01 3.25
CA LEU A 371 2.69 6.27 2.32
C LEU A 371 3.06 5.03 1.51
N VAL A 372 3.16 3.86 2.14
CA VAL A 372 3.46 2.61 1.44
C VAL A 372 2.34 2.21 0.48
N ARG A 373 1.10 2.56 0.77
CA ARG A 373 -0.03 2.36 -0.17
C ARG A 373 -0.05 3.35 -1.33
N GLY A 374 0.91 4.27 -1.40
CA GLY A 374 1.09 5.22 -2.50
C GLY A 374 0.49 6.60 -2.23
N ASP A 375 0.04 6.88 -1.00
CA ASP A 375 -0.41 8.22 -0.63
C ASP A 375 0.78 9.15 -0.41
N ILE A 376 1.01 10.03 -1.37
CA ILE A 376 2.15 10.96 -1.33
C ILE A 376 1.92 12.07 -0.29
N GLU A 377 0.67 12.42 0.02
CA GLU A 377 0.36 13.43 1.03
C GLU A 377 0.78 12.96 2.43
N ALA A 378 0.67 11.66 2.71
CA ALA A 378 1.11 11.04 3.95
C ALA A 378 2.58 11.34 4.27
N PHE A 379 3.45 11.49 3.25
CA PHE A 379 4.85 11.85 3.46
C PHE A 379 5.01 13.20 4.17
N ALA A 380 4.27 14.23 3.74
CA ALA A 380 4.37 15.56 4.31
C ALA A 380 3.94 15.58 5.79
N TYR A 381 2.92 14.80 6.14
CA TYR A 381 2.45 14.64 7.51
C TYR A 381 3.43 13.81 8.36
N LEU A 382 3.96 12.73 7.82
CA LEU A 382 4.98 11.90 8.47
C LEU A 382 6.21 12.74 8.85
N VAL A 383 6.67 13.61 7.95
CA VAL A 383 7.78 14.54 8.24
C VAL A 383 7.46 15.45 9.43
N ARG A 384 6.24 15.97 9.51
CA ARG A 384 5.82 16.84 10.63
C ARG A 384 5.76 16.05 11.94
N ILE A 385 5.22 14.83 11.91
CA ILE A 385 5.13 13.94 13.07
C ILE A 385 6.53 13.63 13.61
N LEU A 386 7.44 13.22 12.73
CA LEU A 386 8.81 12.87 13.12
C LEU A 386 9.57 14.08 13.67
N ARG A 387 9.43 15.26 13.05
CA ARG A 387 10.01 16.51 13.60
C ARG A 387 9.44 16.88 14.97
N ALA A 388 8.13 16.72 15.17
CA ALA A 388 7.50 16.98 16.45
C ALA A 388 8.02 16.02 17.54
N LYS A 389 8.18 14.73 17.22
CA LYS A 389 8.78 13.74 18.12
C LYS A 389 10.23 14.07 18.45
N MET A 390 11.02 14.50 17.47
CA MET A 390 12.40 14.95 17.68
C MET A 390 12.45 16.17 18.60
N ALA A 391 11.62 17.18 18.36
CA ALA A 391 11.56 18.37 19.21
C ALA A 391 11.14 18.03 20.65
N ALA A 392 10.16 17.13 20.83
CA ALA A 392 9.73 16.67 22.14
C ALA A 392 10.86 15.92 22.87
N LYS A 393 11.61 15.08 22.15
CA LYS A 393 12.78 14.38 22.70
C LYS A 393 13.87 15.36 23.14
N VAL A 394 14.22 16.33 22.31
CA VAL A 394 15.21 17.37 22.63
C VAL A 394 14.75 18.20 23.84
N ALA A 395 13.48 18.57 23.92
CA ALA A 395 12.93 19.29 25.06
C ALA A 395 13.04 18.47 26.36
N LEU A 396 12.69 17.18 26.31
CA LEU A 396 12.83 16.26 27.43
C LEU A 396 14.29 16.07 27.84
N GLU A 397 15.21 15.95 26.88
CA GLU A 397 16.65 15.87 27.14
C GLU A 397 17.17 17.15 27.81
N ASN A 398 16.74 18.32 27.35
CA ASN A 398 17.09 19.60 27.97
C ASN A 398 16.53 19.70 29.39
N GLU A 399 15.27 19.32 29.61
CA GLU A 399 14.67 19.30 30.95
C GLU A 399 15.40 18.31 31.88
N ASN A 400 15.75 17.13 31.37
CA ASN A 400 16.55 16.15 32.10
C ASN A 400 17.94 16.69 32.46
N MET A 401 18.58 17.43 31.54
CA MET A 401 19.87 18.10 31.77
C MET A 401 19.75 19.21 32.81
N GLU A 402 18.72 20.07 32.74
CA GLU A 402 18.47 21.10 33.75
C GLU A 402 18.20 20.48 35.13
N ASN A 403 17.39 19.42 35.19
CA ASN A 403 17.11 18.68 36.42
C ASN A 403 18.37 18.01 36.96
N PHE A 404 19.22 17.46 36.09
CA PHE A 404 20.52 16.90 36.45
C PHE A 404 21.44 17.97 37.02
N GLU A 405 21.53 19.15 36.41
CA GLU A 405 22.37 20.24 36.88
C GLU A 405 21.97 20.75 38.26
N ARG A 406 20.68 20.72 38.61
CA ARG A 406 20.12 21.09 39.93
C ARG A 406 20.45 20.11 41.05
N LEU A 407 20.87 18.88 40.75
CA LEU A 407 21.24 17.88 41.76
C LEU A 407 22.56 18.22 42.48
N SER A 408 22.69 17.81 43.73
CA SER A 408 23.96 17.87 44.46
C SER A 408 24.99 16.90 43.87
N ASP A 409 26.29 17.13 44.10
CA ASP A 409 27.36 16.29 43.56
C ASP A 409 27.24 14.82 43.99
N ALA A 410 26.78 14.56 45.21
CA ALA A 410 26.54 13.21 45.72
C ALA A 410 25.38 12.50 44.99
N GLU A 411 24.32 13.24 44.65
CA GLU A 411 23.16 12.73 43.92
C GLU A 411 23.48 12.50 42.44
N LYS A 412 24.21 13.42 41.80
CA LYS A 412 24.75 13.25 40.44
C LYS A 412 25.57 11.97 40.34
N GLN A 413 26.47 11.74 41.30
CA GLN A 413 27.34 10.57 41.32
C GLN A 413 26.55 9.26 41.50
N LYS A 414 25.48 9.28 42.30
CA LYS A 414 24.58 8.14 42.50
C LYS A 414 23.77 7.84 41.23
N LEU A 415 23.25 8.86 40.56
CA LEU A 415 22.49 8.73 39.32
C LEU A 415 23.37 8.24 38.16
N ILE A 416 24.60 8.77 38.01
CA ILE A 416 25.58 8.28 37.03
C ILE A 416 25.88 6.79 37.26
N GLN A 417 26.04 6.35 38.51
CA GLN A 417 26.27 4.93 38.82
C GLN A 417 25.07 4.04 38.51
N GLN A 418 23.85 4.57 38.63
CA GLN A 418 22.63 3.86 38.29
C GLN A 418 22.45 3.72 36.77
N LEU A 419 22.59 4.82 36.03
CA LEU A 419 22.54 4.82 34.56
C LEU A 419 23.66 3.96 33.96
N ALA A 420 24.86 3.97 34.53
CA ALA A 420 25.96 3.10 34.12
C ALA A 420 25.72 1.61 34.42
N LYS A 421 24.84 1.28 35.38
CA LYS A 421 24.40 -0.12 35.61
C LYS A 421 23.36 -0.56 34.58
N GLU A 422 22.48 0.34 34.17
CA GLU A 422 21.41 0.09 33.18
C GLU A 422 21.94 0.06 31.74
N ALA A 423 22.98 0.87 31.43
CA ALA A 423 23.64 0.91 30.12
C ALA A 423 24.66 -0.22 29.87
N LEU A 424 24.90 -1.09 30.85
CA LEU A 424 25.69 -2.29 30.62
C LEU A 424 24.83 -3.28 29.83
N PRO A 425 25.26 -3.74 28.63
CA PRO A 425 24.59 -4.87 28.00
C PRO A 425 24.56 -6.02 29.01
N GLU A 426 23.38 -6.60 29.22
CA GLU A 426 23.27 -7.81 30.02
C GLU A 426 24.30 -8.82 29.49
N ASN A 427 25.20 -9.22 30.39
CA ASN A 427 26.29 -10.18 30.20
C ASN A 427 27.61 -9.63 29.63
N VAL A 428 28.49 -9.10 30.49
CA VAL A 428 29.78 -9.76 30.81
C VAL A 428 30.23 -9.33 32.22
N ARG A 429 29.95 -10.15 33.24
CA ARG A 429 30.69 -10.10 34.51
C ARG A 429 31.36 -11.46 34.69
N HIS A 430 32.68 -11.53 34.47
CA HIS A 430 33.48 -12.71 34.80
C HIS A 430 33.58 -12.84 36.31
N LYS A 431 32.57 -13.43 36.93
CA LYS A 431 32.68 -13.91 38.32
C LYS A 431 33.41 -15.25 38.40
N GLN A 432 33.64 -15.92 37.27
CA GLN A 432 34.17 -17.28 37.18
C GLN A 432 35.27 -17.38 36.13
N CYS A 433 36.20 -18.33 36.31
CA CYS A 433 37.26 -18.61 35.34
C CYS A 433 36.67 -18.93 33.95
N SER A 434 37.22 -18.35 32.89
CA SER A 434 36.75 -18.63 31.51
C SER A 434 37.08 -20.06 31.00
N ASN A 435 37.63 -20.93 31.85
CA ASN A 435 37.76 -22.35 31.53
C ASN A 435 36.50 -23.04 32.05
N THR A 436 35.69 -23.62 31.15
CA THR A 436 34.38 -24.20 31.47
C THR A 436 34.44 -25.35 32.48
N TYR A 437 35.60 -25.98 32.65
CA TYR A 437 35.81 -27.06 33.62
C TYR A 437 36.35 -26.57 34.98
N CYS A 438 36.59 -25.26 35.14
CA CYS A 438 37.13 -24.69 36.36
C CYS A 438 36.03 -24.16 37.26
N THR A 439 36.02 -24.59 38.52
CA THR A 439 35.03 -24.17 39.53
C THR A 439 35.46 -22.96 40.36
N LYS A 440 36.62 -22.35 40.07
CA LYS A 440 37.12 -21.19 40.81
C LYS A 440 36.47 -19.87 40.37
N THR A 441 36.15 -19.05 41.36
CA THR A 441 35.54 -17.72 41.20
C THR A 441 36.48 -16.61 41.66
N GLU A 442 36.32 -15.41 41.12
CA GLU A 442 37.18 -14.27 41.48
C GLU A 442 36.76 -13.69 42.84
N GLU A 443 37.62 -13.88 43.85
CA GLU A 443 37.40 -13.36 45.21
C GLU A 443 37.87 -11.91 45.35
N ASN A 444 39.06 -11.57 44.83
CA ASN A 444 39.56 -10.19 44.75
C ASN A 444 39.71 -9.74 43.30
N LYS A 445 39.27 -8.51 43.02
CA LYS A 445 39.20 -7.94 41.68
C LYS A 445 40.60 -7.76 41.08
N GLY A 446 40.89 -8.46 39.98
CA GLY A 446 42.14 -8.36 39.23
C GLY A 446 43.12 -9.52 39.44
N ASP A 447 42.82 -10.47 40.33
CA ASP A 447 43.69 -11.62 40.62
C ASP A 447 43.75 -12.61 39.45
N PHE A 448 42.73 -12.61 38.58
CA PHE A 448 42.67 -13.55 37.46
C PHE A 448 43.55 -13.08 36.30
N LYS A 449 44.35 -14.01 35.79
CA LYS A 449 45.28 -13.77 34.68
C LYS A 449 44.52 -13.66 33.37
N LYS A 450 44.73 -12.59 32.62
CA LYS A 450 44.08 -12.37 31.33
C LYS A 450 44.80 -13.09 30.19
N CYS A 451 44.05 -13.38 29.13
CA CYS A 451 44.66 -13.83 27.88
C CYS A 451 45.65 -12.79 27.35
N GLY A 452 46.93 -13.14 27.27
CA GLY A 452 47.98 -12.23 26.80
C GLY A 452 47.73 -11.66 25.40
N ARG A 453 46.91 -12.34 24.57
CA ARG A 453 46.65 -11.98 23.18
C ARG A 453 45.39 -11.12 22.97
N CYS A 454 44.25 -11.50 23.56
CA CYS A 454 42.99 -10.76 23.37
C CYS A 454 42.55 -9.94 24.59
N GLN A 455 43.11 -10.20 25.78
CA GLN A 455 42.80 -9.52 27.05
C GLN A 455 41.32 -9.50 27.50
N ARG A 456 40.41 -10.16 26.76
CA ARG A 456 38.94 -10.17 27.02
C ARG A 456 38.49 -11.21 28.04
N VAL A 457 39.24 -12.29 28.19
CA VAL A 457 38.92 -13.41 29.10
C VAL A 457 39.96 -13.55 30.19
N SER A 458 39.49 -13.94 31.37
CA SER A 458 40.26 -14.02 32.61
C SER A 458 40.27 -15.46 33.14
N TYR A 459 41.44 -15.94 33.54
CA TYR A 459 41.68 -17.30 34.00
C TYR A 459 42.26 -17.29 35.42
N CYS A 460 41.81 -18.22 36.28
CA CYS A 460 42.29 -18.29 37.65
C CYS A 460 43.77 -18.69 37.75
N SER A 461 44.32 -19.34 36.72
CA SER A 461 45.71 -19.78 36.67
C SER A 461 46.21 -19.87 35.22
N ARG A 462 47.54 -19.97 35.07
CA ARG A 462 48.18 -20.13 33.76
C ARG A 462 47.93 -21.52 33.19
N GLU A 463 47.75 -22.55 34.03
CA GLU A 463 47.27 -23.88 33.59
C GLU A 463 45.87 -23.80 32.98
N CYS A 464 44.89 -23.18 33.66
CA CYS A 464 43.52 -23.07 33.14
C CYS A 464 43.45 -22.32 31.81
N GLN A 465 44.27 -21.28 31.66
CA GLN A 465 44.42 -20.58 30.39
C GLN A 465 44.96 -21.51 29.28
N LYS A 466 45.96 -22.34 29.57
CA LYS A 466 46.53 -23.29 28.60
C LYS A 466 45.53 -24.38 28.24
N GLU A 467 44.76 -24.89 29.19
CA GLU A 467 43.74 -25.93 28.94
C GLU A 467 42.62 -25.40 28.05
N HIS A 468 42.08 -24.23 28.38
CA HIS A 468 41.06 -23.60 27.53
C HIS A 468 41.61 -23.25 26.13
N TRP A 469 42.89 -22.86 26.04
CA TRP A 469 43.58 -22.66 24.76
C TRP A 469 43.66 -23.94 23.92
N LYS A 470 43.89 -25.10 24.55
CA LYS A 470 43.87 -26.42 23.90
C LYS A 470 42.45 -26.84 23.50
N ALA A 471 41.44 -26.48 24.30
CA ALA A 471 40.04 -26.86 24.09
C ALA A 471 39.31 -26.07 22.99
N GLY A 472 39.95 -25.07 22.36
CA GLY A 472 39.40 -24.37 21.19
C GLY A 472 39.48 -22.85 21.24
N HIS A 473 39.84 -22.25 22.38
CA HIS A 473 39.89 -20.78 22.51
C HIS A 473 40.84 -20.11 21.50
N LYS A 474 41.87 -20.82 21.01
CA LYS A 474 42.77 -20.31 19.96
C LYS A 474 42.01 -19.88 18.71
N VAL A 475 40.98 -20.62 18.30
CA VAL A 475 40.21 -20.38 17.05
C VAL A 475 39.51 -19.03 17.15
N VAL A 476 38.74 -18.84 18.23
CA VAL A 476 37.97 -17.61 18.52
C VAL A 476 38.89 -16.41 18.78
N CYS A 477 40.06 -16.65 19.40
CA CYS A 477 41.01 -15.58 19.72
C CYS A 477 41.73 -15.01 18.48
N THR A 478 41.80 -15.74 17.36
CA THR A 478 42.45 -15.26 16.12
C THR A 478 41.54 -14.48 15.19
N GLU A 479 40.26 -14.81 15.12
CA GLU A 479 39.32 -14.16 14.18
C GLU A 479 39.10 -12.68 14.50
N GLN A 480 39.20 -12.28 15.77
CA GLN A 480 38.83 -10.92 16.20
C GLN A 480 39.93 -9.86 16.07
N LYS A 481 41.11 -10.17 15.52
CA LYS A 481 42.11 -9.15 15.16
C LYS A 481 41.97 -8.64 13.74
N GLN A 482 41.14 -9.26 12.90
CA GLN A 482 40.85 -8.76 11.55
C GLN A 482 39.74 -7.69 11.53
N GLN A 483 39.17 -7.34 12.69
CA GLN A 483 38.10 -6.35 12.83
C GLN A 483 38.47 -5.18 13.77
N GLN A 484 39.76 -4.90 13.99
CA GLN A 484 40.22 -3.70 14.70
C GLN A 484 41.36 -3.01 13.97
#